data_AF-A0AB74AW63-F1
#
_entry.id   AF-A0AB74AW63-F1
#
_cell.length_a   1.000
_cell.length_b   1.000
_cell.length_c   1.000
_cell.angle_alpha   90.00
_cell.angle_beta   90.00
_cell.angle_gamma   90.00
#
_symmetry.space_group_name_H-M   'P 1'
#
loop_
_entity.id
_entity.type
_entity.pdbx_description
1 polymer ?
#
loop_
_entity_poly.entity_id
_entity_poly.type
_entity_poly.pdbx_seq_one_letter_code
_entity_poly.pdbx_strand_id
1 'polypeptide(L)'
;MTQGFSLAAQRINTLIDVIQDKLLSTPLGYPVSPQLSELGVLHYRELNADGYRIFYEVMDADGVTVIVVVLVISGKQSVEQALIRYCLLQPI
;
A
#
# COMPACT_ATOMS: atom_id res chain seq x y z
N MET A 1 26.25 9.51 13.77
CA MET A 1 25.50 9.18 12.53
C MET A 1 24.61 7.94 12.63
N THR A 2 24.68 7.13 13.70
CA THR A 2 23.96 5.84 13.81
C THR A 2 22.54 5.90 14.39
N GLN A 3 22.25 6.86 15.26
CA GLN A 3 20.96 6.92 15.98
C GLN A 3 19.78 7.27 15.07
N GLY A 4 19.94 8.25 14.17
CA GLY A 4 18.87 8.68 13.25
C GLY A 4 18.48 7.58 12.25
N PHE A 5 19.45 6.81 11.76
CA PHE A 5 19.19 5.66 10.89
C PHE A 5 18.45 4.54 11.62
N SER A 6 18.85 4.24 12.87
CA SER A 6 18.18 3.23 13.70
C SER A 6 16.70 3.58 13.95
N LEU A 7 16.41 4.83 14.29
CA LEU A 7 15.04 5.33 14.47
C LEU A 7 14.20 5.25 13.18
N ALA A 8 14.80 5.59 12.04
CA ALA A 8 14.12 5.50 10.74
C ALA A 8 13.80 4.03 10.39
N ALA A 9 14.76 3.13 10.56
CA ALA A 9 14.57 1.70 10.31
C ALA A 9 13.49 1.11 11.24
N GLN A 10 13.51 1.47 12.53
CA GLN A 10 12.49 1.03 13.49
C GLN A 10 11.09 1.48 13.06
N ARG A 11 10.94 2.74 12.64
CA ARG A 11 9.65 3.25 12.14
C ARG A 11 9.14 2.48 10.93
N ILE A 12 10.01 2.13 10.00
CA ILE A 12 9.62 1.35 8.81
C ILE A 12 9.24 -0.07 9.20
N ASN A 13 9.99 -0.73 10.09
CA ASN A 13 9.65 -2.07 10.56
C ASN A 13 8.28 -2.09 11.25
N THR A 14 8.02 -1.14 12.16
CA THR A 14 6.70 -1.02 12.80
C THR A 14 5.58 -0.80 11.80
N LEU A 15 5.80 0.02 10.77
CA LEU A 15 4.81 0.20 9.71
C LEU A 15 4.55 -1.10 8.95
N ILE A 16 5.60 -1.88 8.63
CA ILE A 16 5.46 -3.17 7.95
C ILE A 16 4.64 -4.14 8.80
N ASP A 17 4.91 -4.23 10.10
CA ASP A 17 4.16 -5.10 11.02
C ASP A 17 2.66 -4.72 11.04
N VAL A 18 2.36 -3.41 11.11
CA VAL A 18 0.98 -2.90 11.07
C VAL A 18 0.28 -3.22 9.75
N ILE A 19 1.00 -3.10 8.62
CA ILE A 19 0.45 -3.44 7.30
C ILE A 19 0.14 -4.94 7.23
N GLN A 20 1.07 -5.79 7.67
CA GLN A 20 0.89 -7.24 7.65
C GLN A 20 -0.30 -7.68 8.51
N ASP A 21 -0.38 -7.21 9.76
CA ASP A 21 -1.48 -7.54 10.67
C ASP A 21 -2.84 -7.16 10.09
N LYS A 22 -2.96 -5.93 9.56
CA LYS A 22 -4.21 -5.42 9.00
C LYS A 22 -4.63 -6.11 7.71
N LEU A 23 -3.69 -6.35 6.79
CA LEU A 23 -4.01 -6.94 5.49
C LEU A 23 -4.26 -8.45 5.61
N LEU A 24 -3.53 -9.16 6.48
CA LEU A 24 -3.77 -10.60 6.69
C LEU A 24 -5.10 -10.86 7.42
N SER A 25 -5.52 -9.98 8.33
CA SER A 25 -6.80 -10.13 9.04
C SER A 25 -8.02 -9.78 8.18
N THR A 26 -7.91 -8.78 7.30
CA THR A 26 -9.04 -8.24 6.54
C THR A 26 -8.68 -7.81 5.11
N PRO A 27 -8.19 -8.74 4.25
CA PRO A 27 -7.62 -8.38 2.95
C PRO A 27 -8.61 -7.67 2.01
N LEU A 28 -9.89 -8.05 2.06
CA LEU A 28 -10.95 -7.42 1.25
C LEU A 28 -11.70 -6.30 1.99
N GLY A 29 -11.36 -6.05 3.26
CA GLY A 29 -12.07 -5.13 4.16
C GLY A 29 -11.85 -3.65 3.84
N TYR A 30 -10.79 -3.31 3.12
CA TYR A 30 -10.51 -1.94 2.69
C TYR A 30 -11.09 -1.66 1.29
N PRO A 31 -11.54 -0.43 1.02
CA PRO A 31 -12.17 -0.09 -0.24
C PRO A 31 -11.14 -0.02 -1.38
N VAL A 32 -11.63 -0.11 -2.62
CA VAL A 32 -10.88 0.36 -3.80
C VAL A 32 -10.53 1.84 -3.58
N SER A 33 -9.31 2.25 -3.93
CA SER A 33 -8.86 3.62 -3.71
C SER A 33 -9.75 4.62 -4.46
N PRO A 34 -10.39 5.57 -3.75
CA PRO A 34 -11.23 6.59 -4.40
C PRO A 34 -10.42 7.44 -5.39
N GLN A 35 -9.23 7.87 -4.97
CA GLN A 35 -8.39 8.75 -5.79
C GLN A 35 -7.84 8.05 -7.04
N LEU A 36 -7.51 6.75 -6.94
CA LEU A 36 -7.10 5.98 -8.12
C LEU A 36 -8.30 5.72 -9.05
N SER A 37 -9.47 5.53 -8.47
CA SER A 37 -10.71 5.32 -9.23
C SER A 37 -11.07 6.55 -10.06
N GLU A 38 -10.86 7.76 -9.54
CA GLU A 38 -11.02 9.02 -10.29
C GLU A 38 -10.11 9.10 -11.52
N LEU A 39 -9.00 8.36 -11.52
CA LEU A 39 -8.03 8.28 -12.62
C LEU A 39 -8.22 7.03 -13.50
N GLY A 40 -9.32 6.28 -13.30
CA GLY A 40 -9.64 5.07 -14.06
C GLY A 40 -8.94 3.79 -13.58
N VAL A 41 -8.22 3.84 -12.46
CA VAL A 41 -7.50 2.70 -11.88
C VAL A 41 -8.34 2.10 -10.74
N LEU A 42 -8.96 0.94 -11.00
CA LEU A 42 -10.02 0.36 -10.15
C LEU A 42 -9.62 -0.90 -9.38
N HIS A 43 -8.44 -1.45 -9.63
CA HIS A 43 -8.01 -2.73 -9.05
C HIS A 43 -7.25 -2.60 -7.73
N TYR A 44 -6.74 -1.41 -7.40
CA TYR A 44 -6.02 -1.19 -6.15
C TYR A 44 -6.94 -0.78 -5.01
N ARG A 45 -6.79 -1.48 -3.88
CA ARG A 45 -7.39 -1.18 -2.59
C ARG A 45 -6.45 -0.30 -1.78
N GLU A 46 -7.02 0.48 -0.87
CA GLU A 46 -6.28 1.46 -0.09
C GLU A 46 -6.43 1.25 1.41
N LEU A 47 -5.31 1.02 2.08
CA LEU A 47 -5.18 1.07 3.53
C LEU A 47 -4.47 2.37 3.93
N ASN A 48 -5.05 3.10 4.89
CA ASN A 48 -4.42 4.25 5.54
C ASN A 48 -3.94 3.86 6.94
N ALA A 49 -2.64 4.00 7.21
CA ALA A 49 -2.03 3.64 8.49
C ALA A 49 -0.82 4.53 8.80
N ASP A 50 -0.74 5.04 10.04
CA ASP A 50 0.42 5.78 10.58
C ASP A 50 0.93 6.94 9.68
N GLY A 51 0.01 7.61 8.99
CA GLY A 51 0.34 8.71 8.07
C GLY A 51 0.89 8.26 6.72
N TYR A 52 0.76 6.97 6.40
CA TYR A 52 1.04 6.37 5.10
C TYR A 52 -0.23 5.89 4.43
N ARG A 53 -0.20 5.88 3.10
CA ARG A 53 -1.18 5.26 2.22
C ARG A 53 -0.54 4.04 1.59
N ILE A 54 -1.25 2.93 1.65
CA ILE A 54 -0.81 1.63 1.18
C ILE A 54 -1.77 1.20 0.09
N PHE A 55 -1.25 1.06 -1.13
CA PHE A 55 -1.99 0.55 -2.27
C PHE A 55 -1.62 -0.91 -2.48
N TYR A 56 -2.64 -1.75 -2.53
CA TYR A 56 -2.45 -3.19 -2.62
C TYR A 56 -3.56 -3.83 -3.46
N GLU A 57 -3.32 -5.04 -3.92
CA GLU A 57 -4.29 -5.87 -4.61
C GLU A 57 -4.36 -7.25 -3.95
N VAL A 58 -5.50 -7.90 -4.12
CA VAL A 58 -5.75 -9.26 -3.65
C VAL A 58 -6.04 -10.11 -4.87
N MET A 59 -5.21 -11.13 -5.08
CA MET A 59 -5.32 -12.05 -6.21
C MET A 59 -5.44 -13.48 -5.69
N ASP A 60 -6.09 -14.34 -6.46
CA ASP A 60 -6.07 -15.78 -6.24
C ASP A 60 -5.04 -16.39 -7.20
N ALA A 61 -4.03 -17.06 -6.65
CA ALA A 61 -3.00 -17.76 -7.40
C ALA A 61 -2.97 -19.21 -6.92
N ASP A 62 -3.38 -20.13 -7.79
CA ASP A 62 -3.44 -21.57 -7.52
C ASP A 62 -4.22 -21.94 -6.23
N GLY A 63 -5.33 -21.23 -5.95
CA GLY A 63 -6.15 -21.44 -4.76
C GLY A 63 -5.56 -20.85 -3.47
N VAL A 64 -4.50 -20.05 -3.58
CA VAL A 64 -3.91 -19.29 -2.49
C VAL A 64 -4.25 -17.82 -2.68
N THR A 65 -4.84 -17.21 -1.65
CA THR A 65 -5.03 -15.75 -1.62
C THR A 65 -3.67 -15.07 -1.42
N VAL A 66 -3.24 -14.31 -2.41
CA VAL A 66 -2.01 -13.52 -2.38
C VAL A 66 -2.37 -12.05 -2.26
N ILE A 67 -1.71 -11.37 -1.34
CA ILE A 67 -1.82 -9.92 -1.13
C ILE A 67 -0.55 -9.28 -1.66
N VAL A 68 -0.68 -8.45 -2.69
CA VAL A 68 0.46 -7.75 -3.29
C VAL A 68 0.39 -6.29 -2.87
N VAL A 69 1.35 -5.87 -2.04
CA VAL A 69 1.52 -4.45 -1.68
C VAL A 69 2.34 -3.79 -2.77
N VAL A 70 1.68 -2.95 -3.56
CA VAL A 70 2.25 -2.34 -4.77
C VAL A 70 2.99 -1.05 -4.43
N LEU A 71 2.48 -0.27 -3.48
CA LEU A 71 3.06 1.01 -3.13
C LEU A 71 2.76 1.40 -1.69
N VAL A 72 3.78 1.89 -1.00
CA VAL A 72 3.67 2.55 0.31
C VAL A 72 4.22 3.97 0.17
N ILE A 73 3.38 4.98 0.42
CA ILE A 73 3.77 6.39 0.37
C ILE A 73 3.29 7.13 1.60
N SER A 74 3.99 8.20 1.98
CA SER A 74 3.47 9.12 3.00
C SER A 74 2.20 9.80 2.48
N GLY A 75 1.23 10.05 3.35
CA GLY A 75 0.01 10.82 3.02
C GLY A 75 0.28 12.26 2.59
N LYS A 76 1.51 12.76 2.72
CA LYS A 76 1.95 14.06 2.20
C LYS A 76 2.41 14.01 0.73
N GLN A 77 2.60 12.82 0.17
CA GLN A 77 3.05 12.65 -1.22
C GLN A 77 1.84 12.62 -2.17
N SER A 78 2.02 13.17 -3.37
CA SER A 78 0.98 13.13 -4.41
C SER A 78 0.83 11.71 -4.97
N VAL A 79 -0.40 11.19 -4.92
CA VAL A 79 -0.74 9.89 -5.51
C VAL A 79 -0.62 9.91 -7.03
N GLU A 80 -1.11 10.94 -7.69
CA GLU A 80 -1.05 11.07 -9.15
C GLU A 80 0.41 11.03 -9.65
N GLN A 81 1.31 11.76 -8.98
CA GLN A 81 2.73 11.72 -9.31
C GLN A 81 3.35 10.34 -9.05
N ALA A 82 2.92 9.65 -7.99
CA ALA A 82 3.38 8.30 -7.72
C ALA A 82 2.91 7.31 -8.79
N LEU A 83 1.67 7.41 -9.28
CA LEU A 83 1.15 6.58 -10.37
C LEU A 83 1.96 6.74 -11.66
N ILE A 84 2.24 7.98 -12.04
CA ILE A 84 3.05 8.28 -13.23
C ILE A 84 4.45 7.70 -13.07
N ARG A 85 5.04 7.85 -11.89
CA ARG A 85 6.42 7.42 -11.63
C ARG A 85 6.58 5.90 -11.56
N TYR A 86 5.58 5.21 -11.03
CA TYR A 86 5.63 3.77 -10.79
C TYR A 86 4.79 2.95 -11.79
N CYS A 87 4.19 3.61 -12.80
CA CYS A 87 3.43 3.00 -13.88
C CYS A 87 2.30 2.06 -13.42
N LEU A 88 1.59 2.43 -12.35
CA LEU A 88 0.54 1.60 -11.72
C LEU A 88 -0.81 1.70 -12.44
N LEU A 89 -0.80 1.64 -13.77
CA LEU A 89 -2.01 1.78 -14.60
C LEU A 89 -2.71 0.43 -14.84
N GLN A 90 -2.00 -0.68 -14.65
CA GLN A 90 -2.50 -2.03 -14.88
C GLN A 90 -2.27 -2.89 -13.63
N PRO A 91 -3.13 -3.89 -13.35
CA PRO A 91 -2.91 -4.86 -12.28
C PRO A 91 -1.64 -5.67 -12.57
N ILE A 92 -1.03 -6.21 -11.50
CA ILE A 92 0.16 -7.07 -11.61
C ILE A 92 -0.25 -8.49 -12.00
#